data_AF-A0A7S3SBW6-F1
#
_entry.id   AF-A0A7S3SBW6-F1
#
_cell.length_a   1.000
_cell.length_b   1.000
_cell.length_c   1.000
_cell.angle_alpha   90.00
_cell.angle_beta   90.00
_cell.angle_gamma   90.00
#
_symmetry.space_group_name_H-M   'P 1'
#
loop_
_entity.id
_entity.type
_entity.pdbx_description
1 polymer ?
#
loop_
_entity_poly.entity_id
_entity_poly.type
_entity_poly.pdbx_seq_one_letter_code
_entity_poly.pdbx_strand_id
1 'polypeptide(L)'
;PPPPPPPSPPPPIAPPPRLPPSTPQPSPPPPRPPSPPPPSPLPPQPQQPVVYPPPPVVNGDGLLTHERCHAMLRDNSHHFRRMWDERGWAKAGPGRPSCWDVQRFSGGQKGSSQPASAFFDGVATGRHCSRTRWMHFYNNRDAVVFRRDGTPDFSRRAPAILGFDDGDGSIGGLCESRGWGDTKLQRCVRANLQILSIDASDYNLCRNLEWQACAAQGKLANQDGNLIAFAAAPGSLHTGGSYGHLFNRCSGWTPTGVDSGTFPNAGYANDDIFYLETCLFSQICENGEEIFSLAAGQQWRCRFSQEKVYELQQILTTPVAPEPWGAPVCHFKPGRAG
;
A
#
# COMPACT_ATOMS: atom_id res chain seq x y z
N PRO A 1 -33.41 -28.80 55.14
CA PRO A 1 -33.00 -27.54 54.48
C PRO A 1 -33.95 -26.38 54.84
N PRO A 2 -33.44 -25.25 55.36
CA PRO A 2 -34.28 -24.10 55.66
C PRO A 2 -34.79 -23.46 54.34
N PRO A 3 -35.98 -22.85 54.36
CA PRO A 3 -36.55 -22.19 53.19
C PRO A 3 -35.69 -20.97 52.78
N PRO A 4 -35.61 -20.69 51.47
CA PRO A 4 -34.86 -19.53 50.99
C PRO A 4 -35.49 -18.23 51.51
N PRO A 5 -34.67 -17.23 51.85
CA PRO A 5 -35.16 -15.95 52.32
C PRO A 5 -35.95 -15.22 51.23
N PRO A 6 -36.98 -14.43 51.61
CA PRO A 6 -37.77 -13.67 50.68
C PRO A 6 -36.92 -12.62 49.95
N PRO A 7 -37.26 -12.30 48.68
CA PRO A 7 -36.53 -11.31 47.90
C PRO A 7 -36.65 -9.91 48.51
N SER A 8 -35.54 -9.20 48.56
CA SER A 8 -35.46 -7.84 49.06
C SER A 8 -36.29 -6.88 48.20
N PRO A 9 -36.96 -5.88 48.81
CA PRO A 9 -37.72 -4.89 48.08
C PRO A 9 -36.80 -4.03 47.19
N PRO A 10 -37.29 -3.57 46.03
CA PRO A 10 -36.52 -2.71 45.14
C PRO A 10 -36.23 -1.36 45.79
N PRO A 11 -35.08 -0.74 45.48
CA PRO A 11 -34.72 0.56 46.04
C PRO A 11 -35.68 1.66 45.52
N PRO A 12 -35.91 2.71 46.33
CA PRO A 12 -36.78 3.82 45.95
C PRO A 12 -36.21 4.58 44.75
N ILE A 13 -37.10 4.88 43.80
CA ILE A 13 -36.79 5.64 42.58
C ILE A 13 -36.44 7.08 42.99
N ALA A 14 -35.26 7.56 42.60
CA ALA A 14 -34.83 8.91 42.86
C ALA A 14 -35.74 9.94 42.15
N PRO A 15 -36.09 11.07 42.80
CA PRO A 15 -36.89 12.11 42.18
C PRO A 15 -36.14 12.75 41.00
N PRO A 16 -36.86 13.16 39.94
CA PRO A 16 -36.25 13.80 38.79
C PRO A 16 -35.58 15.13 39.17
N PRO A 17 -34.43 15.46 38.54
CA PRO A 17 -33.73 16.70 38.80
C PRO A 17 -34.60 17.91 38.41
N ARG A 18 -34.62 18.93 39.29
CA ARG A 18 -35.31 20.19 39.03
C ARG A 18 -34.67 20.90 37.83
N LEU A 19 -35.50 21.35 36.90
CA LEU A 19 -35.07 22.16 35.77
C LEU A 19 -34.54 23.51 36.28
N PRO A 20 -33.41 24.00 35.74
CA PRO A 20 -32.87 25.30 36.10
C PRO A 20 -33.81 26.44 35.64
N PRO A 21 -33.79 27.58 36.35
CA PRO A 21 -34.61 28.74 36.01
C PRO A 21 -34.22 29.30 34.65
N SER A 22 -35.23 29.62 33.84
CA SER A 22 -35.11 30.20 32.51
C SER A 22 -34.46 31.58 32.59
N THR A 23 -33.24 31.71 32.08
CA THR A 23 -32.59 33.00 31.91
C THR A 23 -33.32 33.83 30.84
N PRO A 24 -33.47 35.15 31.02
CA PRO A 24 -34.07 36.03 30.02
C PRO A 24 -33.29 35.95 28.71
N GLN A 25 -33.98 35.62 27.63
CA GLN A 25 -33.39 35.48 26.31
C GLN A 25 -33.00 36.88 25.78
N PRO A 26 -31.73 37.14 25.45
CA PRO A 26 -31.31 38.43 24.91
C PRO A 26 -32.00 38.70 23.59
N SER A 27 -32.40 39.96 23.38
CA SER A 27 -33.03 40.42 22.14
C SER A 27 -32.16 40.06 20.92
N PRO A 28 -32.77 39.63 19.81
CA PRO A 28 -32.02 39.26 18.62
C PRO A 28 -31.25 40.49 18.09
N PRO A 29 -29.98 40.33 17.70
CA PRO A 29 -29.22 41.41 17.10
C PRO A 29 -29.88 41.85 15.78
N PRO A 30 -29.73 43.14 15.40
CA PRO A 30 -30.25 43.64 14.14
C PRO A 30 -29.68 42.83 12.95
N PRO A 31 -30.45 42.68 11.86
CA PRO A 31 -30.02 41.94 10.69
C PRO A 31 -28.75 42.56 10.11
N ARG A 32 -27.73 41.72 9.87
CA ARG A 32 -26.49 42.18 9.23
C ARG A 32 -26.81 42.65 7.81
N PRO A 33 -26.17 43.75 7.34
CA PRO A 33 -26.25 44.12 5.94
C PRO A 33 -25.80 42.94 5.06
N PRO A 34 -26.42 42.76 3.87
CA PRO A 34 -26.04 41.70 2.95
C PRO A 34 -24.56 41.85 2.58
N SER A 35 -23.80 40.78 2.78
CA SER A 35 -22.40 40.72 2.34
C SER A 35 -22.34 40.93 0.82
N PRO A 36 -21.37 41.70 0.31
CA PRO A 36 -21.15 41.78 -1.13
C PRO A 36 -20.88 40.38 -1.70
N PRO A 37 -21.32 40.11 -2.94
CA PRO A 37 -21.05 38.84 -3.59
C PRO A 37 -19.53 38.60 -3.62
N PRO A 38 -19.08 37.37 -3.34
CA PRO A 38 -17.66 37.05 -3.42
C PRO A 38 -17.15 37.35 -4.85
N PRO A 39 -15.93 37.88 -4.99
CA PRO A 39 -15.34 38.08 -6.30
C PRO A 39 -15.31 36.77 -7.06
N SER A 40 -15.63 36.82 -8.36
CA SER A 40 -15.58 35.65 -9.23
C SER A 40 -14.20 35.00 -9.12
N PRO A 41 -14.12 33.66 -8.97
CA PRO A 41 -12.84 32.97 -8.92
C PRO A 41 -12.04 33.31 -10.17
N LEU A 42 -10.78 33.69 -9.98
CA LEU A 42 -9.85 33.90 -11.09
C LEU A 42 -9.79 32.62 -11.94
N PRO A 43 -9.68 32.75 -13.27
CA PRO A 43 -9.43 31.60 -14.12
C PRO A 43 -8.20 30.84 -13.61
N PRO A 44 -8.22 29.49 -13.57
CA PRO A 44 -7.05 28.73 -13.19
C PRO A 44 -5.88 29.14 -14.09
N GLN A 45 -4.82 29.68 -13.49
CA GLN A 45 -3.62 29.99 -14.26
C GLN A 45 -3.06 28.69 -14.85
N PRO A 46 -2.59 28.70 -16.11
CA PRO A 46 -1.87 27.57 -16.67
C PRO A 46 -0.73 27.20 -15.72
N GLN A 47 -0.80 26.00 -15.12
CA GLN A 47 0.28 25.53 -14.26
C GLN A 47 1.54 25.49 -15.13
N GLN A 48 2.56 26.28 -14.76
CA GLN A 48 3.84 26.22 -15.44
C GLN A 48 4.37 24.78 -15.30
N PRO A 49 4.96 24.20 -16.36
CA PRO A 49 5.56 22.88 -16.29
C PRO A 49 6.56 22.87 -15.13
N VAL A 50 6.39 21.95 -14.18
CA VAL A 50 7.34 21.80 -13.09
C VAL A 50 8.64 21.30 -13.70
N VAL A 51 9.63 22.20 -13.81
CA VAL A 51 10.99 21.84 -14.25
C VAL A 51 11.66 21.16 -13.06
N TYR A 52 11.69 19.83 -13.06
CA TYR A 52 12.41 19.07 -12.04
C TYR A 52 13.92 19.24 -12.26
N PRO A 53 14.70 19.57 -11.22
CA PRO A 53 16.15 19.58 -11.34
C PRO A 53 16.64 18.18 -11.74
N PRO A 54 17.78 18.07 -12.46
CA PRO A 54 18.38 16.78 -12.76
C PRO A 54 18.61 16.02 -11.45
N PRO A 55 18.36 14.69 -11.42
CA PRO A 55 18.49 13.91 -10.20
C PRO A 55 19.91 14.05 -9.63
N PRO A 56 20.06 14.21 -8.31
CA PRO A 56 21.37 14.28 -7.68
C PRO A 56 22.18 13.02 -8.01
N VAL A 57 23.49 13.20 -8.23
CA VAL A 57 24.42 12.08 -8.42
C VAL A 57 24.43 11.26 -7.14
N VAL A 58 23.86 10.06 -7.20
CA VAL A 58 23.77 9.14 -6.06
C VAL A 58 25.16 8.59 -5.77
N ASN A 59 25.57 8.61 -4.49
CA ASN A 59 26.84 8.03 -4.05
C ASN A 59 26.98 6.56 -4.48
N GLY A 60 28.19 6.18 -4.90
CA GLY A 60 28.48 4.92 -5.58
C GLY A 60 28.46 3.66 -4.71
N ASP A 61 28.03 3.74 -3.45
CA ASP A 61 28.02 2.61 -2.51
C ASP A 61 26.89 1.60 -2.77
N GLY A 62 26.00 1.89 -3.72
CA GLY A 62 24.89 1.00 -4.10
C GLY A 62 23.73 0.94 -3.09
N LEU A 63 23.83 1.57 -1.92
CA LEU A 63 22.77 1.55 -0.91
C LEU A 63 21.56 2.35 -1.36
N LEU A 64 20.38 1.90 -0.93
CA LEU A 64 19.12 2.58 -1.13
C LEU A 64 18.98 3.69 -0.08
N THR A 65 18.76 4.92 -0.56
CA THR A 65 18.51 6.09 0.27
C THR A 65 17.26 6.82 -0.21
N HIS A 66 16.81 7.82 0.53
CA HIS A 66 15.72 8.70 0.14
C HIS A 66 15.99 9.35 -1.23
N GLU A 67 17.16 9.95 -1.42
CA GLU A 67 17.57 10.63 -2.65
C GLU A 67 17.64 9.64 -3.82
N ARG A 68 18.20 8.44 -3.57
CA ARG A 68 18.30 7.40 -4.59
C ARG A 68 16.93 6.91 -5.04
N CYS A 69 16.02 6.67 -4.10
CA CYS A 69 14.65 6.31 -4.43
C CYS A 69 13.96 7.39 -5.27
N HIS A 70 14.12 8.66 -4.89
CA HIS A 70 13.56 9.78 -5.64
C HIS A 70 14.16 9.89 -7.05
N ALA A 71 15.47 9.66 -7.20
CA ALA A 71 16.14 9.62 -8.50
C ALA A 71 15.65 8.45 -9.36
N MET A 72 15.58 7.23 -8.81
CA MET A 72 15.12 6.01 -9.52
C MET A 72 13.66 6.11 -9.97
N LEU A 73 12.78 6.78 -9.21
CA LEU A 73 11.38 6.99 -9.60
C LEU A 73 11.22 8.04 -10.71
N ARG A 74 12.08 9.07 -10.73
CA ARG A 74 12.03 10.20 -11.67
C ARG A 74 12.76 9.92 -12.98
N ASP A 75 13.77 9.06 -12.97
CA ASP A 75 14.45 8.60 -14.18
C ASP A 75 13.45 7.80 -15.05
N ASN A 76 13.01 8.41 -16.15
CA ASN A 76 12.03 7.83 -17.06
C ASN A 76 12.55 6.59 -17.83
N SER A 77 13.84 6.29 -17.77
CA SER A 77 14.44 5.10 -18.36
C SER A 77 14.53 3.93 -17.38
N HIS A 78 14.40 4.22 -16.08
CA HIS A 78 14.64 3.29 -14.98
C HIS A 78 13.65 2.11 -14.94
N HIS A 79 14.08 0.97 -14.40
CA HIS A 79 13.29 -0.27 -14.32
C HIS A 79 11.91 -0.05 -13.66
N PHE A 80 11.86 0.72 -12.56
CA PHE A 80 10.62 1.08 -11.86
C PHE A 80 9.54 1.69 -12.75
N ARG A 81 9.93 2.42 -13.80
CA ARG A 81 8.99 3.07 -14.73
C ARG A 81 8.21 2.08 -15.57
N ARG A 82 8.76 0.87 -15.74
CA ARG A 82 8.22 -0.15 -16.63
C ARG A 82 7.41 -1.19 -15.89
N MET A 83 7.40 -1.22 -14.56
CA MET A 83 6.74 -2.30 -13.80
C MET A 83 5.20 -2.15 -13.73
N TRP A 84 4.62 -1.11 -14.33
CA TRP A 84 3.23 -0.70 -14.12
C TRP A 84 2.25 -1.14 -15.23
N ASP A 85 2.48 -2.29 -15.85
CA ASP A 85 1.58 -2.81 -16.88
C ASP A 85 0.20 -3.18 -16.29
N GLU A 86 -0.87 -3.09 -17.09
CA GLU A 86 -2.19 -3.60 -16.69
C GLU A 86 -2.15 -5.08 -16.26
N ARG A 87 -1.23 -5.84 -16.88
CA ARG A 87 -1.08 -7.29 -16.75
C ARG A 87 -0.02 -7.64 -15.71
N GLY A 88 -0.35 -7.40 -14.44
CA GLY A 88 0.42 -7.92 -13.32
C GLY A 88 1.92 -7.74 -13.46
N TRP A 89 2.62 -8.86 -13.39
CA TRP A 89 4.08 -9.01 -13.45
C TRP A 89 4.74 -8.59 -14.76
N ALA A 90 3.98 -8.14 -15.76
CA ALA A 90 4.53 -7.71 -17.05
C ALA A 90 5.16 -6.32 -16.98
N LYS A 91 6.15 -6.07 -17.86
CA LYS A 91 6.62 -4.72 -18.15
C LYS A 91 5.62 -4.00 -19.06
N ALA A 92 5.35 -2.73 -18.75
CA ALA A 92 4.65 -1.80 -19.61
C ALA A 92 5.44 -1.63 -20.91
N GLY A 93 4.71 -1.62 -22.03
CA GLY A 93 5.29 -1.52 -23.35
C GLY A 93 4.46 -0.64 -24.28
N PRO A 94 5.00 -0.27 -25.46
CA PRO A 94 4.29 0.54 -26.43
C PRO A 94 2.91 -0.05 -26.77
N GLY A 95 1.87 0.79 -26.72
CA GLY A 95 0.50 0.39 -27.06
C GLY A 95 -0.21 -0.48 -26.00
N ARG A 96 0.41 -0.73 -24.85
CA ARG A 96 -0.22 -1.41 -23.71
C ARG A 96 -0.62 -0.38 -22.66
N PRO A 97 -1.85 -0.44 -22.13
CA PRO A 97 -2.26 0.45 -21.05
C PRO A 97 -1.48 0.09 -19.77
N SER A 98 -1.21 1.10 -18.96
CA SER A 98 -0.74 0.88 -17.59
C SER A 98 -1.88 0.42 -16.70
N CYS A 99 -1.57 -0.15 -15.54
CA CYS A 99 -2.60 -0.66 -14.62
C CYS A 99 -3.55 0.41 -14.08
N TRP A 100 -3.20 1.69 -14.16
CA TRP A 100 -4.06 2.81 -13.77
C TRP A 100 -4.97 3.30 -14.90
N ASP A 101 -4.71 2.91 -16.15
CA ASP A 101 -5.56 3.27 -17.30
C ASP A 101 -6.77 2.35 -17.45
N VAL A 102 -6.83 1.29 -16.64
CA VAL A 102 -7.90 0.31 -16.60
C VAL A 102 -8.55 0.28 -15.23
N GLN A 103 -9.88 0.22 -15.20
CA GLN A 103 -10.62 -0.01 -13.97
C GLN A 103 -10.30 -1.39 -13.42
N ARG A 104 -10.25 -1.47 -12.10
CA ARG A 104 -10.05 -2.73 -11.38
C ARG A 104 -11.05 -3.79 -11.86
N PHE A 105 -10.52 -4.97 -12.18
CA PHE A 105 -11.34 -6.16 -12.44
C PHE A 105 -12.24 -6.45 -11.24
N SER A 106 -13.55 -6.27 -11.42
CA SER A 106 -14.57 -6.62 -10.44
C SER A 106 -15.44 -7.69 -11.08
N GLY A 107 -15.36 -8.92 -10.59
CA GLY A 107 -16.27 -10.00 -11.01
C GLY A 107 -16.08 -10.52 -12.43
N GLY A 108 -14.83 -10.59 -12.94
CA GLY A 108 -14.52 -11.25 -14.21
C GLY A 108 -14.87 -10.46 -15.48
N GLN A 109 -15.42 -9.25 -15.37
CA GLN A 109 -15.56 -8.34 -16.51
C GLN A 109 -14.22 -7.67 -16.83
N LYS A 110 -13.91 -7.56 -18.13
CA LYS A 110 -12.74 -6.83 -18.62
C LYS A 110 -12.82 -5.38 -18.13
N GLY A 111 -11.78 -4.91 -17.44
CA GLY A 111 -11.73 -3.55 -16.90
C GLY A 111 -12.02 -2.52 -17.99
N SER A 112 -12.99 -1.64 -17.76
CA SER A 112 -13.22 -0.50 -18.65
C SER A 112 -12.07 0.51 -18.49
N SER A 113 -11.81 1.33 -19.50
CA SER A 113 -10.76 2.35 -19.39
C SER A 113 -11.15 3.42 -18.35
N GLN A 114 -10.16 3.95 -17.63
CA GLN A 114 -10.29 5.11 -16.76
C GLN A 114 -9.10 6.06 -16.98
N PRO A 115 -9.24 7.36 -16.68
CA PRO A 115 -8.10 8.26 -16.67
C PRO A 115 -7.21 7.97 -15.44
N ALA A 116 -5.89 8.10 -15.61
CA ALA A 116 -4.92 7.93 -14.52
C ALA A 116 -5.29 8.75 -13.28
N SER A 117 -5.77 10.00 -13.45
CA SER A 117 -6.20 10.85 -12.33
C SER A 117 -7.27 10.20 -11.45
N ALA A 118 -8.24 9.48 -12.03
CA ALA A 118 -9.29 8.81 -11.27
C ALA A 118 -8.73 7.67 -10.40
N PHE A 119 -7.71 6.95 -10.89
CA PHE A 119 -7.00 5.95 -10.11
C PHE A 119 -6.22 6.59 -8.96
N PHE A 120 -5.38 7.60 -9.25
CA PHE A 120 -4.56 8.25 -8.22
C PHE A 120 -5.38 9.01 -7.19
N ASP A 121 -6.52 9.61 -7.56
CA ASP A 121 -7.51 10.12 -6.60
C ASP A 121 -8.03 9.01 -5.67
N GLY A 122 -8.27 7.82 -6.21
CA GLY A 122 -8.65 6.64 -5.43
C GLY A 122 -7.58 6.23 -4.43
N VAL A 123 -6.30 6.25 -4.84
CA VAL A 123 -5.13 5.98 -3.99
C VAL A 123 -5.01 7.05 -2.89
N ALA A 124 -5.01 8.34 -3.26
CA ALA A 124 -4.87 9.46 -2.34
C ALA A 124 -5.98 9.49 -1.27
N THR A 125 -7.21 9.19 -1.65
CA THR A 125 -8.36 9.19 -0.72
C THR A 125 -8.56 7.86 0.02
N GLY A 126 -7.87 6.80 -0.39
CA GLY A 126 -8.05 5.46 0.17
C GLY A 126 -9.42 4.86 -0.17
N ARG A 127 -9.95 5.14 -1.37
CA ARG A 127 -11.30 4.71 -1.81
C ARG A 127 -11.52 3.19 -1.69
N HIS A 128 -10.47 2.40 -1.88
CA HIS A 128 -10.54 0.94 -1.95
C HIS A 128 -10.12 0.22 -0.66
N CYS A 129 -9.73 0.94 0.41
CA CYS A 129 -9.12 0.33 1.59
C CYS A 129 -10.01 -0.66 2.34
N SER A 130 -11.27 -0.32 2.58
CA SER A 130 -12.22 -1.13 3.35
C SER A 130 -12.98 -2.18 2.53
N ARG A 131 -12.98 -2.04 1.20
CA ARG A 131 -13.76 -2.90 0.29
C ARG A 131 -12.92 -4.00 -0.35
N THR A 132 -11.63 -4.03 -0.07
CA THR A 132 -10.69 -4.95 -0.69
C THR A 132 -10.27 -6.03 0.28
N ARG A 133 -10.31 -7.27 -0.20
CA ARG A 133 -9.62 -8.38 0.44
C ARG A 133 -8.15 -8.31 0.05
N TRP A 134 -7.35 -7.73 0.94
CA TRP A 134 -5.90 -7.60 0.78
C TRP A 134 -5.15 -8.90 1.06
N MET A 135 -5.71 -9.72 1.95
CA MET A 135 -5.22 -11.06 2.27
C MET A 135 -6.24 -12.06 1.72
N HIS A 136 -5.79 -12.88 0.76
CA HIS A 136 -6.60 -13.96 0.18
C HIS A 136 -6.02 -15.30 0.61
N PHE A 137 -6.88 -16.25 0.98
CA PHE A 137 -6.51 -17.64 1.24
C PHE A 137 -6.66 -18.50 -0.02
N TYR A 138 -5.65 -19.30 -0.36
CA TYR A 138 -5.62 -20.05 -1.62
C TYR A 138 -6.29 -21.42 -1.52
N ASN A 139 -6.35 -21.94 -0.30
CA ASN A 139 -6.82 -23.28 -0.03
C ASN A 139 -7.60 -23.30 1.28
N ASN A 140 -8.33 -24.40 1.51
CA ASN A 140 -9.13 -24.57 2.71
C ASN A 140 -8.30 -24.60 4.00
N ARG A 141 -6.98 -24.84 3.93
CA ARG A 141 -6.12 -24.82 5.13
C ARG A 141 -6.00 -23.40 5.66
N ASP A 142 -5.84 -22.42 4.78
CA ASP A 142 -5.71 -21.02 5.18
C ASP A 142 -7.01 -20.45 5.78
N ALA A 143 -8.18 -20.97 5.41
CA ALA A 143 -9.48 -20.48 5.88
C ALA A 143 -9.63 -20.47 7.42
N VAL A 144 -8.84 -21.27 8.14
CA VAL A 144 -8.87 -21.36 9.62
C VAL A 144 -8.42 -20.09 10.34
N VAL A 145 -7.71 -19.18 9.66
CA VAL A 145 -7.29 -17.89 10.23
C VAL A 145 -8.09 -16.71 9.69
N PHE A 146 -9.23 -16.99 9.02
CA PHE A 146 -10.14 -15.97 8.51
C PHE A 146 -11.51 -16.10 9.17
N ARG A 147 -12.16 -14.96 9.33
CA ARG A 147 -13.56 -14.88 9.73
C ARG A 147 -14.47 -15.29 8.58
N ARG A 148 -15.75 -15.51 8.88
CA ARG A 148 -16.76 -15.89 7.87
C ARG A 148 -16.92 -14.88 6.73
N ASP A 149 -16.63 -13.60 6.99
CA ASP A 149 -16.65 -12.53 5.98
C ASP A 149 -15.37 -12.48 5.13
N GLY A 150 -14.42 -13.38 5.36
CA GLY A 150 -13.14 -13.43 4.66
C GLY A 150 -12.12 -12.40 5.16
N THR A 151 -12.36 -11.72 6.29
CA THR A 151 -11.36 -10.86 6.92
C THR A 151 -10.39 -11.68 7.78
N PRO A 152 -9.09 -11.32 7.85
CA PRO A 152 -8.14 -11.99 8.73
C PRO A 152 -8.55 -11.88 10.20
N ASP A 153 -8.49 -13.00 10.93
CA ASP A 153 -8.83 -13.05 12.35
C ASP A 153 -7.60 -12.77 13.23
N PHE A 154 -7.14 -11.52 13.21
CA PHE A 154 -6.06 -11.11 14.09
C PHE A 154 -6.55 -11.05 15.55
N SER A 155 -5.74 -11.58 16.47
CA SER A 155 -6.00 -11.51 17.93
C SER A 155 -5.89 -10.08 18.50
N ARG A 156 -5.19 -9.18 17.80
CA ARG A 156 -5.05 -7.75 18.09
C ARG A 156 -4.87 -6.98 16.79
N ARG A 157 -4.91 -5.64 16.86
CA ARG A 157 -4.61 -4.81 15.69
C ARG A 157 -3.20 -5.13 15.17
N ALA A 158 -3.07 -5.17 13.85
CA ALA A 158 -1.86 -5.63 13.17
C ALA A 158 -1.17 -4.48 12.42
N PRO A 159 0.14 -4.25 12.56
CA PRO A 159 0.87 -3.37 11.65
C PRO A 159 0.92 -3.99 10.24
N ALA A 160 0.99 -3.14 9.23
CA ALA A 160 1.29 -3.55 7.87
C ALA A 160 2.78 -3.92 7.75
N ILE A 161 3.11 -5.00 7.05
CA ILE A 161 4.48 -5.48 6.87
C ILE A 161 4.84 -5.59 5.40
N LEU A 162 6.04 -5.12 5.08
CA LEU A 162 6.69 -5.26 3.77
C LEU A 162 8.04 -5.95 3.92
N GLY A 163 8.55 -6.53 2.84
CA GLY A 163 9.82 -7.26 2.85
C GLY A 163 9.93 -8.25 1.71
N PHE A 164 11.08 -8.91 1.62
CA PHE A 164 11.26 -10.03 0.71
C PHE A 164 10.28 -11.17 1.04
N ASP A 165 9.91 -11.95 0.02
CA ASP A 165 8.99 -13.06 0.22
C ASP A 165 9.65 -14.21 0.99
N ASP A 166 10.93 -14.46 0.68
CA ASP A 166 11.80 -15.52 1.14
C ASP A 166 13.20 -15.00 1.54
N GLY A 167 14.02 -15.84 2.17
CA GLY A 167 15.38 -15.50 2.61
C GLY A 167 15.49 -14.78 3.96
N ASP A 168 16.70 -14.28 4.25
CA ASP A 168 16.99 -13.49 5.44
C ASP A 168 16.34 -12.11 5.35
N GLY A 169 15.70 -11.67 6.43
CA GLY A 169 14.91 -10.43 6.41
C GLY A 169 13.58 -10.54 5.65
N SER A 170 13.11 -11.77 5.40
CA SER A 170 11.84 -12.00 4.74
C SER A 170 10.63 -11.81 5.66
N ILE A 171 9.49 -11.50 5.05
CA ILE A 171 8.19 -11.52 5.70
C ILE A 171 7.92 -12.91 6.31
N GLY A 172 8.32 -13.98 5.61
CA GLY A 172 8.18 -15.36 6.09
C GLY A 172 8.88 -15.59 7.43
N GLY A 173 10.17 -15.23 7.52
CA GLY A 173 10.94 -15.35 8.75
C GLY A 173 10.40 -14.48 9.89
N LEU A 174 9.96 -13.25 9.60
CA LEU A 174 9.36 -12.39 10.61
C LEU A 174 8.05 -12.96 11.16
N CYS A 175 7.19 -13.49 10.30
CA CYS A 175 5.93 -14.11 10.70
C CYS A 175 6.17 -15.42 11.48
N GLU A 176 7.12 -16.24 11.07
CA GLU A 176 7.47 -17.50 11.74
C GLU A 176 8.05 -17.29 13.14
N SER A 177 8.92 -16.28 13.32
CA SER A 177 9.47 -15.96 14.65
C SER A 177 8.42 -15.50 15.67
N ARG A 178 7.20 -15.16 15.24
CA ARG A 178 6.14 -14.56 16.06
C ARG A 178 4.81 -15.32 16.02
N GLY A 179 4.70 -16.34 15.18
CA GLY A 179 3.46 -17.03 14.87
C GLY A 179 3.71 -18.46 14.41
N TRP A 180 2.70 -19.30 14.53
CA TRP A 180 2.75 -20.71 14.18
C TRP A 180 1.73 -21.02 13.09
N GLY A 181 1.97 -22.03 12.26
CA GLY A 181 1.03 -22.43 11.21
C GLY A 181 1.73 -23.04 10.00
N ASP A 182 0.95 -23.74 9.19
CA ASP A 182 1.46 -24.53 8.08
C ASP A 182 1.82 -23.64 6.89
N THR A 183 1.11 -22.54 6.71
CA THR A 183 1.31 -21.60 5.60
C THR A 183 1.86 -20.26 6.09
N LYS A 184 2.52 -19.52 5.19
CA LYS A 184 2.99 -18.15 5.45
C LYS A 184 1.85 -17.25 5.93
N LEU A 185 0.68 -17.37 5.29
CA LEU A 185 -0.50 -16.58 5.63
C LEU A 185 -0.99 -16.85 7.05
N GLN A 186 -1.11 -18.12 7.45
CA GLN A 186 -1.47 -18.49 8.83
C GLN A 186 -0.46 -17.95 9.86
N ARG A 187 0.84 -18.10 9.58
CA ARG A 187 1.91 -17.58 10.46
C ARG A 187 1.78 -16.07 10.63
N CYS A 188 1.58 -15.32 9.55
CA CYS A 188 1.43 -13.86 9.63
C CYS A 188 0.17 -13.41 10.37
N VAL A 189 -0.99 -14.04 10.12
CA VAL A 189 -2.22 -13.70 10.85
C VAL A 189 -2.07 -13.97 12.35
N ARG A 190 -1.52 -15.11 12.73
CA ARG A 190 -1.29 -15.44 14.15
C ARG A 190 -0.21 -14.57 14.81
N ALA A 191 0.78 -14.11 14.03
CA ALA A 191 1.75 -13.11 14.47
C ALA A 191 1.14 -11.70 14.62
N ASN A 192 -0.11 -11.49 14.22
CA ASN A 192 -0.76 -10.17 14.10
C ASN A 192 0.00 -9.25 13.15
N LEU A 193 0.37 -9.75 11.98
CA LEU A 193 1.06 -9.00 10.93
C LEU A 193 0.22 -9.02 9.65
N GLN A 194 -0.05 -7.84 9.10
CA GLN A 194 -0.84 -7.68 7.89
C GLN A 194 0.07 -7.55 6.68
N ILE A 195 -0.14 -8.41 5.69
CA ILE A 195 0.65 -8.44 4.45
C ILE A 195 -0.28 -8.24 3.25
N LEU A 196 0.26 -7.82 2.11
CA LEU A 196 -0.43 -7.96 0.83
C LEU A 196 -0.25 -9.40 0.35
N SER A 197 -1.34 -10.13 0.09
CA SER A 197 -1.24 -11.42 -0.59
C SER A 197 -1.03 -11.19 -2.08
N ILE A 198 0.04 -11.74 -2.62
CA ILE A 198 0.39 -11.62 -4.03
C ILE A 198 -0.21 -12.83 -4.76
N ASP A 199 -1.51 -12.77 -5.07
CA ASP A 199 -2.13 -13.76 -5.95
C ASP A 199 -1.85 -13.39 -7.41
N ALA A 200 -1.40 -14.36 -8.20
CA ALA A 200 -1.17 -14.22 -9.63
C ALA A 200 -2.38 -13.69 -10.40
N SER A 201 -3.61 -13.97 -9.94
CA SER A 201 -4.82 -13.72 -10.73
C SER A 201 -5.27 -12.25 -10.73
N ASP A 202 -4.98 -11.48 -9.67
CA ASP A 202 -5.45 -10.10 -9.52
C ASP A 202 -4.39 -9.10 -9.03
N TYR A 203 -3.14 -9.57 -8.86
CA TYR A 203 -2.02 -8.73 -8.50
C TYR A 203 -1.47 -7.95 -9.71
N ASN A 204 -1.22 -6.66 -9.47
CA ASN A 204 -0.36 -5.80 -10.27
C ASN A 204 0.18 -4.67 -9.38
N LEU A 205 1.08 -3.84 -9.90
CA LEU A 205 1.64 -2.75 -9.12
C LEU A 205 0.65 -1.67 -8.70
N CYS A 206 -0.45 -1.47 -9.44
CA CYS A 206 -1.49 -0.54 -9.01
C CYS A 206 -2.18 -1.04 -7.74
N ARG A 207 -2.47 -2.34 -7.65
CA ARG A 207 -3.00 -2.94 -6.43
C ARG A 207 -2.01 -2.89 -5.27
N ASN A 208 -0.73 -3.06 -5.58
CA ASN A 208 0.34 -2.88 -4.60
C ASN A 208 0.37 -1.44 -4.05
N LEU A 209 0.32 -0.43 -4.91
CA LEU A 209 0.27 0.98 -4.53
C LEU A 209 -1.00 1.33 -3.74
N GLU A 210 -2.17 0.82 -4.14
CA GLU A 210 -3.41 0.99 -3.36
C GLU A 210 -3.25 0.43 -1.93
N TRP A 211 -2.69 -0.78 -1.80
CA TRP A 211 -2.45 -1.38 -0.49
C TRP A 211 -1.50 -0.54 0.36
N GLN A 212 -0.38 -0.09 -0.21
CA GLN A 212 0.59 0.76 0.49
C GLN A 212 -0.03 2.08 0.95
N ALA A 213 -0.80 2.75 0.10
CA ALA A 213 -1.50 3.98 0.47
C ALA A 213 -2.53 3.74 1.57
N CYS A 214 -3.25 2.61 1.54
CA CYS A 214 -4.15 2.22 2.61
C CYS A 214 -3.41 1.94 3.92
N ALA A 215 -2.24 1.29 3.87
CA ALA A 215 -1.38 1.06 5.03
C ALA A 215 -0.89 2.39 5.63
N ALA A 216 -0.42 3.30 4.77
CA ALA A 216 0.05 4.63 5.14
C ALA A 216 -1.04 5.49 5.81
N GLN A 217 -2.28 5.36 5.34
CA GLN A 217 -3.44 6.06 5.88
C GLN A 217 -4.01 5.38 7.14
N GLY A 218 -3.54 4.18 7.49
CA GLY A 218 -4.10 3.39 8.59
C GLY A 218 -5.51 2.87 8.35
N LYS A 219 -5.85 2.61 7.08
CA LYS A 219 -7.19 2.23 6.62
C LYS A 219 -7.32 0.76 6.25
N LEU A 220 -6.26 -0.05 6.40
CA LEU A 220 -6.39 -1.49 6.22
C LEU A 220 -7.28 -2.08 7.33
N ALA A 221 -8.06 -3.11 7.01
CA ALA A 221 -8.94 -3.75 7.98
C ALA A 221 -8.12 -4.31 9.15
N ASN A 222 -8.52 -3.98 10.38
CA ASN A 222 -7.85 -4.37 11.64
C ASN A 222 -6.40 -3.88 11.79
N GLN A 223 -6.00 -2.83 11.04
CA GLN A 223 -4.66 -2.25 11.16
C GLN A 223 -4.48 -1.49 12.48
N ASP A 224 -3.26 -1.50 13.03
CA ASP A 224 -2.92 -0.71 14.21
C ASP A 224 -2.63 0.76 13.88
N GLY A 225 -3.70 1.49 13.54
CA GLY A 225 -3.58 2.83 12.97
C GLY A 225 -2.75 2.78 11.69
N ASN A 226 -1.84 3.72 11.50
CA ASN A 226 -0.90 3.78 10.37
C ASN A 226 0.47 3.14 10.66
N LEU A 227 0.53 2.13 11.55
CA LEU A 227 1.79 1.43 11.82
C LEU A 227 2.17 0.52 10.65
N ILE A 228 3.41 0.68 10.23
CA ILE A 228 4.09 -0.08 9.18
C ILE A 228 5.41 -0.59 9.77
N ALA A 229 5.84 -1.78 9.38
CA ALA A 229 7.18 -2.28 9.65
C ALA A 229 7.74 -2.99 8.41
N PHE A 230 9.06 -3.08 8.35
CA PHE A 230 9.79 -3.72 7.25
C PHE A 230 10.51 -4.96 7.78
N ALA A 231 10.31 -6.12 7.17
CA ALA A 231 10.96 -7.37 7.58
C ALA A 231 12.48 -7.33 7.34
N ALA A 232 12.92 -6.62 6.30
CA ALA A 232 14.31 -6.24 6.08
C ALA A 232 14.46 -4.73 6.28
N ALA A 233 15.60 -4.29 6.82
CA ALA A 233 15.85 -2.87 7.09
C ALA A 233 15.97 -2.10 5.75
N PRO A 234 15.17 -1.04 5.50
CA PRO A 234 15.22 -0.31 4.23
C PRO A 234 16.60 0.25 3.89
N GLY A 235 17.33 0.77 4.88
CA GLY A 235 18.70 1.28 4.70
C GLY A 235 19.76 0.19 4.42
N SER A 236 19.40 -1.09 4.53
CA SER A 236 20.28 -2.21 4.19
C SER A 236 20.10 -2.70 2.75
N LEU A 237 19.11 -2.16 2.02
CA LEU A 237 18.87 -2.53 0.63
C LEU A 237 19.96 -1.95 -0.26
N HIS A 238 20.53 -2.79 -1.12
CA HIS A 238 21.66 -2.44 -1.97
C HIS A 238 21.36 -2.87 -3.39
N THR A 239 21.39 -1.94 -4.36
CA THR A 239 21.00 -2.23 -5.76
C THR A 239 21.94 -3.23 -6.45
N GLY A 240 23.16 -3.42 -5.93
CA GLY A 240 24.05 -4.50 -6.36
C GLY A 240 23.76 -5.87 -5.73
N GLY A 241 22.73 -5.96 -4.88
CA GLY A 241 22.35 -7.14 -4.12
C GLY A 241 22.48 -6.97 -2.61
N SER A 242 21.40 -7.23 -1.87
CA SER A 242 21.41 -7.44 -0.42
C SER A 242 20.82 -8.80 -0.10
N TYR A 243 21.45 -9.55 0.83
CA TYR A 243 20.96 -10.88 1.25
C TYR A 243 20.73 -11.87 0.09
N GLY A 244 21.42 -11.69 -1.05
CA GLY A 244 21.22 -12.50 -2.25
C GLY A 244 20.11 -11.99 -3.20
N HIS A 245 19.39 -10.94 -2.83
CA HIS A 245 18.31 -10.33 -3.62
C HIS A 245 18.85 -9.21 -4.49
N LEU A 246 19.17 -9.54 -5.75
CA LEU A 246 19.74 -8.62 -6.73
C LEU A 246 18.63 -7.80 -7.43
N PHE A 247 18.74 -6.48 -7.37
CA PHE A 247 17.82 -5.59 -8.08
C PHE A 247 18.01 -5.66 -9.60
N ASN A 248 16.90 -5.69 -10.34
CA ASN A 248 16.82 -5.75 -11.80
C ASN A 248 17.57 -6.96 -12.39
N ARG A 249 17.59 -8.08 -11.65
CA ARG A 249 18.17 -9.36 -12.09
C ARG A 249 17.16 -10.49 -12.14
N CYS A 250 15.87 -10.18 -11.98
CA CYS A 250 14.81 -11.17 -11.98
C CYS A 250 15.01 -12.22 -10.88
N SER A 251 15.53 -11.76 -9.74
CA SER A 251 15.75 -12.58 -8.56
C SER A 251 14.46 -12.72 -7.77
N GLY A 252 14.21 -13.95 -7.28
CA GLY A 252 13.07 -14.28 -6.43
C GLY A 252 11.86 -14.90 -7.16
N TRP A 253 10.70 -14.92 -6.50
CA TRP A 253 9.49 -15.61 -6.94
C TRP A 253 8.68 -14.82 -7.97
N THR A 254 8.10 -15.55 -8.93
CA THR A 254 7.08 -15.09 -9.87
C THR A 254 6.03 -16.19 -10.07
N PRO A 255 4.78 -15.88 -10.47
CA PRO A 255 3.76 -16.90 -10.65
C PRO A 255 4.09 -17.89 -11.79
N THR A 256 3.74 -19.16 -11.58
CA THR A 256 3.81 -20.20 -12.61
C THR A 256 2.72 -20.04 -13.67
N GLY A 257 3.04 -20.36 -14.94
CA GLY A 257 2.08 -20.32 -16.06
C GLY A 257 1.99 -18.96 -16.77
N VAL A 258 2.86 -18.03 -16.42
CA VAL A 258 2.98 -16.73 -17.08
C VAL A 258 3.76 -16.86 -18.41
N ASP A 259 4.55 -17.94 -18.55
CA ASP A 259 5.42 -18.29 -19.69
C ASP A 259 4.67 -18.95 -20.87
N SER A 260 3.48 -19.52 -20.64
CA SER A 260 2.81 -20.42 -21.61
C SER A 260 2.09 -19.71 -22.76
N GLY A 261 2.42 -18.44 -23.02
CA GLY A 261 1.85 -17.62 -24.10
C GLY A 261 0.89 -16.52 -23.65
N THR A 262 0.53 -16.46 -22.35
CA THR A 262 -0.38 -15.44 -21.81
C THR A 262 0.32 -14.10 -21.54
N PHE A 263 1.58 -14.15 -21.09
CA PHE A 263 2.41 -12.96 -20.87
C PHE A 263 3.85 -13.23 -21.34
N PRO A 264 4.13 -13.17 -22.65
CA PRO A 264 5.41 -13.59 -23.23
C PRO A 264 6.66 -12.82 -22.75
N ASN A 265 6.53 -11.90 -21.79
CA ASN A 265 7.59 -11.11 -21.17
C ASN A 265 7.25 -10.84 -19.68
N ALA A 266 7.62 -11.72 -18.72
CA ALA A 266 7.66 -11.25 -17.33
C ALA A 266 8.59 -10.05 -17.27
N GLY A 267 8.10 -9.03 -16.60
CA GLY A 267 8.80 -7.77 -16.46
C GLY A 267 9.77 -7.76 -15.29
N TYR A 268 9.38 -8.34 -14.16
CA TYR A 268 10.07 -8.13 -12.89
C TYR A 268 9.76 -9.27 -11.90
N ALA A 269 10.51 -9.31 -10.79
CA ALA A 269 10.34 -10.30 -9.73
C ALA A 269 9.95 -9.65 -8.37
N ASN A 270 9.60 -10.48 -7.39
CA ASN A 270 9.19 -10.03 -6.04
C ASN A 270 10.28 -9.20 -5.35
N ASP A 271 11.55 -9.47 -5.61
CA ASP A 271 12.65 -8.67 -5.09
C ASP A 271 12.57 -7.24 -5.62
N ASP A 272 12.41 -7.07 -6.94
CA ASP A 272 12.27 -5.75 -7.58
C ASP A 272 11.10 -4.95 -7.00
N ILE A 273 10.00 -5.65 -6.67
CA ILE A 273 8.84 -5.06 -6.01
C ILE A 273 9.22 -4.48 -4.66
N PHE A 274 9.98 -5.18 -3.81
CA PHE A 274 10.30 -4.67 -2.48
C PHE A 274 11.18 -3.40 -2.52
N TYR A 275 12.12 -3.32 -3.47
CA TYR A 275 12.87 -2.09 -3.72
C TYR A 275 11.93 -0.94 -4.12
N LEU A 276 10.97 -1.21 -5.02
CA LEU A 276 9.99 -0.21 -5.43
C LEU A 276 9.06 0.20 -4.28
N GLU A 277 8.55 -0.75 -3.49
CA GLU A 277 7.69 -0.50 -2.32
C GLU A 277 8.37 0.43 -1.31
N THR A 278 9.65 0.19 -1.04
CA THR A 278 10.45 1.07 -0.17
C THR A 278 10.51 2.50 -0.72
N CYS A 279 10.77 2.63 -2.02
CA CYS A 279 10.81 3.94 -2.67
C CYS A 279 9.43 4.61 -2.76
N LEU A 280 8.35 3.86 -2.88
CA LEU A 280 6.99 4.39 -2.86
C LEU A 280 6.64 4.98 -1.50
N PHE A 281 6.96 4.31 -0.38
CA PHE A 281 6.80 4.91 0.95
C PHE A 281 7.66 6.16 1.15
N SER A 282 8.90 6.13 0.67
CA SER A 282 9.78 7.31 0.66
C SER A 282 9.12 8.48 -0.10
N GLN A 283 8.40 8.20 -1.19
CA GLN A 283 7.76 9.20 -2.03
C GLN A 283 6.39 9.67 -1.50
N ILE A 284 5.55 8.83 -0.89
CA ILE A 284 4.16 9.23 -0.51
C ILE A 284 4.00 9.71 0.94
N CYS A 285 5.05 9.60 1.75
CA CYS A 285 5.06 10.04 3.15
C CYS A 285 5.91 11.31 3.32
N GLU A 286 5.46 12.27 4.14
CA GLU A 286 6.24 13.48 4.44
C GLU A 286 7.57 13.13 5.13
N ASN A 287 7.54 12.15 6.03
CA ASN A 287 8.69 11.63 6.75
C ASN A 287 9.29 10.38 6.09
N GLY A 288 9.20 10.27 4.76
CA GLY A 288 9.66 9.10 4.00
C GLY A 288 11.16 8.79 4.16
N GLU A 289 11.99 9.79 4.43
CA GLU A 289 13.44 9.60 4.69
C GLU A 289 13.71 8.78 5.96
N GLU A 290 12.84 8.87 6.98
CA GLU A 290 13.04 8.18 8.27
C GLU A 290 13.12 6.65 8.09
N ILE A 291 12.52 6.08 7.03
CA ILE A 291 12.46 4.62 6.83
C ILE A 291 13.85 4.00 6.68
N PHE A 292 14.83 4.75 6.16
CA PHE A 292 16.18 4.24 5.93
C PHE A 292 17.01 4.15 7.21
N SER A 293 16.54 4.75 8.30
CA SER A 293 17.13 4.61 9.64
C SER A 293 16.54 3.46 10.47
N LEU A 294 15.50 2.79 9.95
CA LEU A 294 14.78 1.75 10.69
C LEU A 294 15.55 0.43 10.70
N ALA A 295 15.57 -0.23 11.85
CA ALA A 295 15.97 -1.62 11.95
C ALA A 295 14.89 -2.56 11.40
N ALA A 296 15.28 -3.79 11.03
CA ALA A 296 14.35 -4.84 10.65
C ALA A 296 13.30 -5.09 11.76
N GLY A 297 12.03 -5.11 11.38
CA GLY A 297 10.88 -5.28 12.26
C GLY A 297 10.53 -4.05 13.11
N GLN A 298 11.29 -2.95 13.03
CA GLN A 298 10.98 -1.70 13.71
C GLN A 298 9.72 -1.09 13.12
N GLN A 299 8.80 -0.69 14.01
CA GLN A 299 7.56 -0.04 13.62
C GLN A 299 7.79 1.45 13.35
N TRP A 300 7.08 1.96 12.35
CA TRP A 300 7.13 3.33 11.89
C TRP A 300 5.72 3.82 11.50
N ARG A 301 5.49 5.12 11.61
CA ARG A 301 4.22 5.76 11.23
C ARG A 301 4.45 6.69 10.05
N CYS A 302 3.83 6.37 8.92
CA CYS A 302 3.83 7.26 7.77
C CYS A 302 2.98 8.51 8.04
N ARG A 303 3.57 9.70 7.84
CA ARG A 303 2.84 10.96 7.71
C ARG A 303 2.37 11.09 6.26
N PHE A 304 1.32 10.37 5.92
CA PHE A 304 0.81 10.27 4.55
C PHE A 304 0.43 11.65 3.98
N SER A 305 0.77 11.88 2.71
CA SER A 305 0.54 13.15 2.01
C SER A 305 -0.18 12.90 0.69
N GLN A 306 -1.35 13.52 0.53
CA GLN A 306 -2.12 13.41 -0.71
C GLN A 306 -1.40 14.14 -1.84
N GLU A 307 -0.81 15.29 -1.53
CA GLU A 307 -0.01 16.09 -2.44
C GLU A 307 1.16 15.28 -3.02
N LYS A 308 1.84 14.50 -2.18
CA LYS A 308 2.91 13.59 -2.64
C LYS A 308 2.41 12.42 -3.48
N VAL A 309 1.18 11.95 -3.30
CA VAL A 309 0.55 10.97 -4.21
C VAL A 309 0.25 11.62 -5.56
N TYR A 310 -0.19 12.87 -5.59
CA TYR A 310 -0.38 13.62 -6.84
C TYR A 310 0.95 13.92 -7.53
N GLU A 311 2.02 14.21 -6.79
CA GLU A 311 3.36 14.27 -7.36
C GLU A 311 3.78 12.93 -7.96
N LEU A 312 3.55 11.81 -7.25
CA LEU A 312 3.81 10.48 -7.77
C LEU A 312 3.04 10.20 -9.06
N GLN A 313 1.79 10.65 -9.17
CA GLN A 313 1.03 10.59 -10.42
C GLN A 313 1.80 11.30 -11.54
N GLN A 314 2.17 12.57 -11.35
CA GLN A 314 2.90 13.34 -12.37
C GLN A 314 4.19 12.64 -12.79
N ILE A 315 4.93 12.12 -11.80
CA ILE A 315 6.11 11.31 -12.02
C ILE A 315 5.74 10.14 -12.91
N LEU A 316 4.86 9.22 -12.49
CA LEU A 316 4.57 7.96 -13.17
C LEU A 316 3.88 8.11 -14.54
N THR A 317 3.08 9.17 -14.75
CA THR A 317 2.41 9.42 -16.03
C THR A 317 3.29 10.14 -17.05
N THR A 318 4.50 10.57 -16.66
CA THR A 318 5.49 11.06 -17.62
C THR A 318 5.88 9.93 -18.59
N PRO A 319 5.99 10.19 -19.90
CA PRO A 319 6.35 9.18 -20.88
C PRO A 319 7.63 8.42 -20.52
N VAL A 320 7.54 7.09 -20.51
CA VAL A 320 8.66 6.19 -20.26
C VAL A 320 9.61 6.24 -21.47
N ALA A 321 10.92 6.36 -21.21
CA ALA A 321 11.90 6.30 -22.29
C ALA A 321 11.90 4.90 -22.96
N PRO A 322 12.34 4.77 -24.21
CA PRO A 322 12.52 3.45 -24.83
C PRO A 322 13.37 2.52 -23.95
N GLU A 323 13.05 1.23 -23.95
CA GLU A 323 13.84 0.26 -23.18
C GLU A 323 15.25 0.17 -23.76
N PRO A 324 16.32 0.28 -22.94
CA PRO A 324 17.66 0.09 -23.42
C PRO A 324 17.82 -1.27 -24.10
N TRP A 325 18.56 -1.31 -25.21
CA TRP A 325 18.91 -2.56 -25.86
C TRP A 325 19.62 -3.50 -24.87
N GLY A 326 19.16 -4.75 -24.79
CA GLY A 326 19.72 -5.75 -23.88
C GLY A 326 19.29 -5.61 -22.41
N ALA A 327 18.26 -4.81 -22.11
CA ALA A 327 17.66 -4.82 -20.78
C ALA A 327 17.24 -6.25 -20.38
N PRO A 328 17.48 -6.67 -19.12
CA PRO A 328 17.12 -8.01 -18.69
C PRO A 328 15.62 -8.24 -18.88
N VAL A 329 15.27 -9.29 -19.61
CA VAL A 329 13.92 -9.83 -19.61
C VAL A 329 13.89 -10.95 -18.58
N CYS A 330 12.91 -10.89 -17.68
CA CYS A 330 12.76 -11.94 -16.69
C CYS A 330 12.22 -13.18 -17.38
N HIS A 331 13.16 -14.06 -17.74
CA HIS A 331 12.83 -15.38 -18.24
C HIS A 331 12.50 -16.24 -17.03
N PHE A 332 11.24 -16.66 -17.01
CA PHE A 332 10.74 -17.61 -16.06
C PHE A 332 11.54 -18.91 -16.13
N LYS A 333 12.06 -19.32 -14.98
CA LYS A 333 12.32 -20.74 -14.76
C LYS A 333 11.09 -21.28 -14.05
N PRO A 334 10.45 -22.36 -14.53
CA PRO A 334 9.40 -23.02 -13.77
C PRO A 334 9.99 -23.46 -12.42
N GLY A 335 9.77 -22.66 -11.39
CA GLY A 335 10.14 -22.98 -10.02
C GLY A 335 9.25 -24.13 -9.55
N ARG A 336 9.84 -25.12 -8.87
CA ARG A 336 9.05 -26.10 -8.11
C ARG A 336 8.21 -25.29 -7.12
N ALA A 337 6.90 -25.48 -7.14
CA ALA A 337 6.01 -24.92 -6.12
C ALA A 337 6.57 -25.28 -4.74
N GLY A 338 6.89 -24.26 -3.94
CA GLY A 338 7.34 -24.40 -2.56
C GLY A 338 6.20 -24.76 -1.62
#